data_AF-A0A6B8KFP1-F1
#
_entry.id   AF-A0A6B8KFP1-F1
#
_cell.length_a   1.000
_cell.length_b   1.000
_cell.length_c   1.000
_cell.angle_alpha   90.00
_cell.angle_beta   90.00
_cell.angle_gamma   90.00
#
_symmetry.space_group_name_H-M   'P 1'
#
loop_
_entity.id
_entity.type
_entity.pdbx_description
1 polymer ?
#
loop_
_entity_poly.entity_id
_entity_poly.type
_entity_poly.pdbx_seq_one_letter_code
_entity_poly.pdbx_strand_id
1 'polypeptide(L)'
;MTRLRGSAFLTSLLVIALCACTISGAATLLRFGVEELIVDGENAEARLRPFTGSAWVGYLARRDLLADSVGEDASERLADISGLLSGAPLSSEAWLELARLRRAQGAPLSETIGALAMSHLTGPNEGPLMGRRVGLALPLWSALPPDIRRMLISDLIGGGWGYLDQPGQTALPAVLRLSREESRAELRAALSRAGEPGAAIVRALDLDASGSN
;
A
#
# COMPACT_ATOMS: atom_id res chain seq x y z
N MET A 1 14.26 -60.08 1.73
CA MET A 1 13.15 -59.31 2.36
C MET A 1 13.68 -58.16 3.23
N THR A 2 14.44 -57.20 2.68
CA THR A 2 15.07 -56.09 3.45
C THR A 2 14.81 -54.70 2.89
N ARG A 3 14.11 -54.56 1.76
CA ARG A 3 13.88 -53.25 1.10
C ARG A 3 12.76 -52.39 1.72
N LEU A 4 11.85 -52.97 2.52
CA LEU A 4 10.72 -52.24 3.10
C LEU A 4 11.08 -51.44 4.38
N ARG A 5 12.20 -51.72 5.04
CA ARG A 5 12.62 -50.98 6.26
C ARG A 5 13.28 -49.63 5.95
N GLY A 6 13.87 -49.48 4.77
CA GLY A 6 14.54 -48.23 4.37
C GLY A 6 13.56 -47.09 4.06
N SER A 7 12.39 -47.41 3.49
CA SER A 7 11.39 -46.39 3.14
C SER A 7 10.77 -45.75 4.39
N ALA A 8 10.40 -46.56 5.39
CA ALA A 8 9.79 -46.06 6.63
C ALA A 8 10.72 -45.12 7.42
N PHE A 9 12.03 -45.42 7.44
CA PHE A 9 13.01 -44.56 8.10
C PHE A 9 13.19 -43.22 7.37
N LEU A 10 13.29 -43.25 6.03
CA LEU A 10 13.40 -42.05 5.21
C LEU A 10 12.15 -41.16 5.32
N THR A 11 10.95 -41.74 5.35
CA THR A 11 9.73 -40.96 5.55
C THR A 11 9.70 -40.27 6.89
N SER A 12 10.11 -40.94 7.98
CA SER A 12 10.14 -40.33 9.31
C SER A 12 11.15 -39.18 9.38
N LEU A 13 12.34 -39.33 8.80
CA LEU A 13 13.32 -38.24 8.74
C LEU A 13 12.79 -37.03 7.96
N LEU A 14 12.12 -37.27 6.82
CA LEU A 14 11.53 -36.20 6.03
C LEU A 14 10.44 -35.46 6.80
N VAL A 15 9.57 -36.18 7.51
CA VAL A 15 8.54 -35.59 8.37
C VAL A 15 9.16 -34.75 9.48
N ILE A 16 10.19 -35.27 10.17
CA ILE A 16 10.89 -34.53 11.24
C ILE A 16 11.54 -33.25 10.69
N ALA A 17 12.22 -33.34 9.54
CA ALA A 17 12.85 -32.18 8.91
C ALA A 17 11.83 -31.11 8.52
N LEU A 18 10.68 -31.52 7.97
CA LEU A 18 9.61 -30.60 7.60
C LEU A 18 9.00 -29.93 8.84
N CYS A 19 8.76 -30.67 9.92
CA CYS A 19 8.31 -30.13 11.20
C CYS A 19 9.32 -29.16 11.81
N ALA A 20 10.61 -29.49 11.80
CA ALA A 20 11.65 -28.60 12.31
C ALA A 20 11.72 -27.29 11.51
N CYS A 21 11.57 -27.37 10.17
CA CYS A 21 11.55 -26.21 9.29
C CYS A 21 10.35 -25.29 9.58
N THR A 22 9.14 -25.85 9.74
CA THR A 22 7.94 -25.05 10.06
C THR A 22 8.01 -24.42 11.45
N ILE A 23 8.51 -25.16 12.45
CA ILE A 23 8.73 -24.62 13.81
C ILE A 23 9.75 -23.48 13.78
N SER A 24 10.85 -23.64 13.04
CA SER A 24 11.85 -22.58 12.88
C SER A 24 11.28 -21.33 12.21
N GLY A 25 10.43 -21.52 11.19
CA GLY A 25 9.71 -20.42 10.53
C GLY A 25 8.78 -19.68 11.51
N ALA A 26 7.97 -20.42 12.26
CA ALA A 26 7.08 -19.85 13.27
C ALA A 26 7.84 -19.11 14.37
N ALA A 27 8.95 -19.66 14.87
CA ALA A 27 9.80 -19.01 15.86
C ALA A 27 10.40 -17.69 15.33
N THR A 28 10.83 -17.67 14.07
CA THR A 28 11.35 -16.45 13.42
C THR A 28 10.27 -15.39 13.29
N LEU A 29 9.05 -15.78 12.91
CA LEU A 29 7.90 -14.88 12.78
C LEU A 29 7.48 -14.31 14.14
N LEU A 30 7.39 -15.15 15.18
CA LEU A 30 7.08 -14.69 16.53
C LEU A 30 8.15 -13.74 17.07
N ARG A 31 9.43 -14.06 16.87
CA ARG A 31 10.53 -13.18 17.31
C ARG A 31 10.47 -11.84 16.59
N PHE A 32 10.22 -11.86 15.28
CA PHE A 32 10.04 -10.62 14.52
C PHE A 32 8.86 -9.80 15.05
N GLY A 33 7.69 -10.40 15.23
CA GLY A 33 6.52 -9.68 15.74
C GLY A 33 6.72 -9.12 17.16
N VAL A 34 7.48 -9.80 18.02
CA VAL A 34 7.87 -9.25 19.32
C VAL A 34 8.77 -8.04 19.17
N GLU A 35 9.77 -8.09 18.29
CA GLU A 35 10.65 -6.94 18.03
C GLU A 35 9.86 -5.78 17.42
N GLU A 36 8.99 -6.03 16.44
CA GLU A 36 8.12 -5.01 15.82
C GLU A 36 7.24 -4.28 16.85
N LEU A 37 6.74 -4.98 17.87
CA LEU A 37 5.92 -4.39 18.93
C LEU A 37 6.68 -3.50 19.92
N ILE A 38 8.00 -3.68 20.05
CA ILE A 38 8.84 -2.95 21.01
C ILE A 38 9.83 -2.00 20.31
N VAL A 39 9.84 -1.98 18.98
CA VAL A 39 10.63 -1.05 18.19
C VAL A 39 10.14 0.37 18.45
N ASP A 40 11.11 1.26 18.65
CA ASP A 40 10.95 2.70 18.57
C ASP A 40 11.82 3.21 17.42
N GLY A 41 11.58 4.44 16.97
CA GLY A 41 12.31 4.99 15.82
C GLY A 41 13.82 5.17 16.04
N GLU A 42 14.30 5.06 17.28
CA GLU A 42 15.74 5.16 17.57
C GLU A 42 16.44 3.79 17.47
N ASN A 43 15.71 2.69 17.66
CA ASN A 43 16.27 1.34 17.73
C ASN A 43 15.82 0.41 16.59
N ALA A 44 14.96 0.88 15.68
CA ALA A 44 14.41 0.09 14.58
C ALA A 44 15.49 -0.61 13.75
N GLU A 45 16.56 0.11 13.39
CA GLU A 45 17.65 -0.47 12.60
C GLU A 45 18.31 -1.65 13.32
N ALA A 46 18.73 -1.46 14.57
CA ALA A 46 19.42 -2.48 15.34
C ALA A 46 18.56 -3.74 15.55
N ARG A 47 17.24 -3.56 15.74
CA ARG A 47 16.31 -4.67 16.03
C ARG A 47 15.85 -5.40 14.78
N LEU A 48 15.57 -4.69 13.69
CA LEU A 48 14.94 -5.28 12.50
C LEU A 48 15.96 -5.76 11.46
N ARG A 49 17.16 -5.16 11.40
CA ARG A 49 18.22 -5.56 10.45
C ARG A 49 18.55 -7.06 10.44
N PRO A 50 18.61 -7.78 11.58
CA PRO A 50 18.85 -9.23 11.59
C PRO A 50 17.80 -10.06 10.84
N PHE A 51 16.59 -9.53 10.62
CA PHE A 51 15.50 -10.24 9.96
C PHE A 51 15.45 -10.02 8.45
N THR A 52 16.18 -9.04 7.92
CA THR A 52 16.15 -8.64 6.49
C THR A 52 16.51 -9.77 5.52
N GLY A 53 17.37 -10.71 5.93
CA GLY A 53 17.74 -11.90 5.15
C GLY A 53 16.81 -13.10 5.34
N SER A 54 15.80 -13.01 6.20
CA SER A 54 14.88 -14.11 6.45
C SER A 54 13.92 -14.32 5.28
N ALA A 55 13.77 -15.56 4.82
CA ALA A 55 12.77 -15.91 3.81
C ALA A 55 11.32 -15.69 4.28
N TRP A 56 11.09 -15.64 5.60
CA TRP A 56 9.74 -15.55 6.18
C TRP A 56 9.31 -14.11 6.44
N VAL A 57 10.22 -13.28 6.96
CA VAL A 57 9.91 -11.93 7.46
C VAL A 57 10.84 -10.85 6.89
N GLY A 58 11.79 -11.20 6.03
CA GLY A 58 12.77 -10.24 5.52
C GLY A 58 12.16 -9.15 4.64
N TYR A 59 11.01 -9.40 4.04
CA TYR A 59 10.21 -8.35 3.40
C TYR A 59 9.66 -7.36 4.43
N LEU A 60 9.00 -7.84 5.48
CA LEU A 60 8.39 -7.00 6.53
C LEU A 60 9.47 -6.16 7.23
N ALA A 61 10.58 -6.80 7.62
CA ALA A 61 11.70 -6.10 8.24
C ALA A 61 12.25 -4.97 7.35
N ARG A 62 12.45 -5.22 6.05
CA ARG A 62 12.91 -4.18 5.12
C ARG A 62 11.89 -3.06 4.95
N ARG A 63 10.61 -3.39 4.87
CA ARG A 63 9.53 -2.41 4.77
C ARG A 63 9.51 -1.50 6.00
N ASP A 64 9.60 -2.07 7.19
CA ASP A 64 9.49 -1.31 8.44
C ASP A 64 10.72 -0.43 8.67
N LEU A 65 11.92 -0.92 8.31
CA LEU A 65 13.13 -0.10 8.26
C LEU A 65 12.98 1.10 7.31
N LEU A 66 12.37 0.91 6.13
CA LEU A 66 12.12 2.00 5.18
C LEU A 66 11.03 2.97 5.65
N ALA A 67 10.08 2.50 6.47
CA ALA A 67 9.08 3.38 7.05
C ALA A 67 9.73 4.36 8.04
N ASP A 68 10.72 3.90 8.78
CA ASP A 68 11.38 4.63 9.86
C ASP A 68 12.57 5.50 9.41
N SER A 69 13.00 5.38 8.15
CA SER A 69 14.11 6.17 7.59
C SER A 69 13.75 7.64 7.30
N VAL A 70 13.35 8.35 8.35
CA VAL A 70 13.01 9.77 8.31
C VAL A 70 14.28 10.59 8.09
N GLY A 71 14.42 11.19 6.91
CA GLY A 71 15.55 12.07 6.56
C GLY A 71 16.55 11.47 5.58
N GLU A 72 16.35 10.23 5.12
CA GLU A 72 17.10 9.67 3.99
C GLU A 72 16.84 10.44 2.69
N ASP A 73 17.83 10.42 1.80
CA ASP A 73 17.70 11.00 0.47
C ASP A 73 16.54 10.31 -0.29
N ALA A 74 15.70 11.12 -0.93
CA ALA A 74 14.56 10.62 -1.68
C ALA A 74 15.01 9.65 -2.79
N SER A 75 16.19 9.86 -3.37
CA SER A 75 16.74 9.00 -4.42
C SER A 75 17.09 7.60 -3.90
N GLU A 76 17.68 7.52 -2.70
CA GLU A 76 18.02 6.26 -2.01
C GLU A 76 16.75 5.49 -1.66
N ARG A 77 15.77 6.17 -1.06
CA ARG A 77 14.48 5.57 -0.71
C ARG A 77 13.75 5.00 -1.94
N LEU A 78 13.85 5.66 -3.08
CA LEU A 78 13.29 5.16 -4.35
C LEU A 78 14.01 3.89 -4.83
N ALA A 79 15.33 3.84 -4.72
CA ALA A 79 16.12 2.65 -5.05
C ALA A 79 15.74 1.47 -4.15
N ASP A 80 15.59 1.71 -2.85
CA ASP A 80 15.25 0.68 -1.88
C ASP A 80 13.85 0.09 -2.09
N ILE A 81 12.84 0.94 -2.34
CA ILE A 81 11.49 0.45 -2.67
C ILE A 81 11.48 -0.33 -3.98
N SER A 82 12.28 0.09 -4.97
CA SER A 82 12.43 -0.65 -6.22
C SER A 82 13.09 -2.03 -5.97
N GLY A 83 14.08 -2.10 -5.10
CA GLY A 83 14.71 -3.34 -4.65
C GLY A 83 13.74 -4.24 -3.90
N LEU A 84 12.91 -3.67 -3.03
CA LEU A 84 11.88 -4.38 -2.29
C LEU A 84 10.82 -4.96 -3.24
N LEU A 85 10.37 -4.20 -4.24
CA LEU A 85 9.42 -4.66 -5.26
C LEU A 85 10.01 -5.76 -6.16
N SER A 86 11.33 -5.81 -6.34
CA SER A 86 11.98 -6.91 -7.07
C SER A 86 11.85 -8.25 -6.32
N GLY A 87 11.79 -8.23 -4.99
CA GLY A 87 11.56 -9.42 -4.16
C GLY A 87 10.09 -9.67 -3.81
N ALA A 88 9.25 -8.64 -3.84
CA ALA A 88 7.84 -8.69 -3.46
C ALA A 88 6.96 -7.91 -4.45
N PRO A 89 6.82 -8.38 -5.71
CA PRO A 89 6.09 -7.66 -6.76
C PRO A 89 4.57 -7.56 -6.51
N LEU A 90 4.04 -8.32 -5.54
CA LEU A 90 2.63 -8.30 -5.15
C LEU A 90 2.36 -7.38 -3.94
N SER A 91 3.33 -6.57 -3.51
CA SER A 91 3.12 -5.62 -2.41
C SER A 91 2.38 -4.37 -2.90
N SER A 92 1.08 -4.29 -2.59
CA SER A 92 0.26 -3.11 -2.88
C SER A 92 0.79 -1.85 -2.20
N GLU A 93 1.25 -1.99 -0.95
CA GLU A 93 1.81 -0.91 -0.17
C GLU A 93 3.10 -0.35 -0.80
N ALA A 94 4.03 -1.22 -1.20
CA ALA A 94 5.28 -0.78 -1.81
C ALA A 94 5.07 -0.11 -3.16
N TRP A 95 4.10 -0.60 -3.96
CA TRP A 95 3.70 0.08 -5.19
C TRP A 95 3.12 1.47 -4.94
N LEU A 96 2.31 1.63 -3.89
CA LEU A 96 1.75 2.93 -3.53
C LEU A 96 2.83 3.91 -3.07
N GLU A 97 3.76 3.41 -2.25
CA GLU A 97 4.88 4.20 -1.78
C GLU A 97 5.82 4.61 -2.93
N LEU A 98 6.06 3.72 -3.89
CA LEU A 98 6.77 4.07 -5.13
C LEU A 98 6.05 5.19 -5.89
N ALA A 99 4.73 5.12 -6.01
CA ALA A 99 3.94 6.17 -6.67
C ALA A 99 4.09 7.53 -5.96
N ARG A 100 4.05 7.52 -4.62
CA ARG A 100 4.24 8.71 -3.77
C ARG A 100 5.62 9.33 -3.96
N LEU A 101 6.68 8.53 -3.92
CA LEU A 101 8.06 9.02 -4.09
C LEU A 101 8.33 9.54 -5.49
N ARG A 102 7.88 8.82 -6.53
CA ARG A 102 7.96 9.30 -7.91
C ARG A 102 7.27 10.65 -8.07
N ARG A 103 6.10 10.82 -7.45
CA ARG A 103 5.38 12.09 -7.48
C ARG A 103 6.16 13.19 -6.76
N ALA A 104 6.70 12.92 -5.58
CA ALA A 104 7.47 13.86 -4.79
C ALA A 104 8.76 14.31 -5.50
N GLN A 105 9.39 13.42 -6.27
CA GLN A 105 10.60 13.71 -7.06
C GLN A 105 10.31 14.33 -8.44
N GLY A 106 9.04 14.59 -8.76
CA GLY A 106 8.69 15.19 -10.06
C GLY A 106 8.88 14.25 -11.24
N ALA A 107 8.85 12.92 -11.03
CA ALA A 107 8.88 11.95 -12.10
C ALA A 107 7.70 12.15 -13.07
N PRO A 108 7.80 11.65 -14.33
CA PRO A 108 6.70 11.70 -15.28
C PRO A 108 5.41 11.14 -14.67
N LEU A 109 4.30 11.85 -14.88
CA LEU A 109 3.00 11.47 -14.29
C LEU A 109 2.57 10.03 -14.68
N SER A 110 2.94 9.57 -15.87
CA SER A 110 2.71 8.20 -16.33
C SER A 110 3.36 7.15 -15.42
N GLU A 111 4.54 7.43 -14.86
CA GLU A 111 5.25 6.50 -13.96
C GLU A 111 4.60 6.45 -12.57
N THR A 112 4.11 7.60 -12.07
CA THR A 112 3.31 7.66 -10.84
C THR A 112 2.00 6.89 -11.03
N ILE A 113 1.30 7.11 -12.14
CA ILE A 113 0.04 6.41 -12.46
C ILE A 113 0.27 4.91 -12.59
N GLY A 114 1.35 4.49 -13.27
CA GLY A 114 1.68 3.07 -13.42
C GLY A 114 1.89 2.38 -12.07
N ALA A 115 2.62 3.01 -11.15
CA ALA A 115 2.82 2.48 -9.80
C ALA A 115 1.51 2.48 -8.99
N LEU A 116 0.69 3.52 -9.10
CA LEU A 116 -0.64 3.57 -8.46
C LEU A 116 -1.57 2.45 -8.96
N ALA A 117 -1.57 2.18 -10.27
CA ALA A 117 -2.34 1.10 -10.86
C ALA A 117 -1.89 -0.27 -10.35
N MET A 118 -0.57 -0.48 -10.22
CA MET A 118 -0.02 -1.71 -9.65
C MET A 118 -0.39 -1.89 -8.18
N SER A 119 -0.43 -0.81 -7.39
CA SER A 119 -0.92 -0.87 -6.01
C SER A 119 -2.35 -1.41 -5.96
N HIS A 120 -3.26 -0.80 -6.72
CA HIS A 120 -4.63 -1.28 -6.73
C HIS A 120 -4.77 -2.71 -7.29
N LEU A 121 -4.03 -3.06 -8.35
CA LEU A 121 -4.09 -4.41 -8.92
C LEU A 121 -3.65 -5.49 -7.93
N THR A 122 -2.68 -5.19 -7.08
CA THR A 122 -2.10 -6.14 -6.13
C THR A 122 -2.82 -6.16 -4.78
N GLY A 123 -3.57 -5.10 -4.44
CA GLY A 123 -4.36 -4.99 -3.22
C GLY A 123 -5.55 -4.04 -3.36
N PRO A 124 -6.61 -4.43 -4.10
CA PRO A 124 -7.72 -3.52 -4.44
C PRO A 124 -8.59 -3.18 -3.22
N ASN A 125 -8.76 -4.11 -2.28
CA ASN A 125 -9.70 -3.98 -1.15
C ASN A 125 -9.01 -3.82 0.22
N GLU A 126 -7.79 -3.27 0.23
CA GLU A 126 -7.05 -3.00 1.47
C GLU A 126 -7.43 -1.61 2.01
N GLY A 127 -8.37 -1.54 2.94
CA GLY A 127 -8.97 -0.30 3.44
C GLY A 127 -7.99 0.87 3.69
N PRO A 128 -6.95 0.70 4.53
CA PRO A 128 -5.94 1.73 4.74
C PRO A 128 -5.24 2.19 3.45
N LEU A 129 -4.96 1.27 2.53
CA LEU A 129 -4.35 1.60 1.25
C LEU A 129 -5.33 2.28 0.30
N MET A 130 -6.61 1.92 0.32
CA MET A 130 -7.65 2.64 -0.44
C MET A 130 -7.67 4.11 -0.05
N GLY A 131 -7.63 4.43 1.25
CA GLY A 131 -7.54 5.82 1.73
C GLY A 131 -6.27 6.53 1.25
N ARG A 132 -5.10 5.88 1.40
CA ARG A 132 -3.83 6.44 0.91
C ARG A 132 -3.82 6.65 -0.62
N ARG A 133 -4.43 5.75 -1.40
CA ARG A 133 -4.62 5.91 -2.85
C ARG A 133 -5.52 7.08 -3.18
N VAL A 134 -6.63 7.25 -2.46
CA VAL A 134 -7.50 8.43 -2.59
C VAL A 134 -6.72 9.72 -2.35
N GLY A 135 -5.97 9.79 -1.24
CA GLY A 135 -5.18 10.96 -0.88
C GLY A 135 -4.15 11.35 -1.95
N LEU A 136 -3.50 10.36 -2.57
CA LEU A 136 -2.54 10.60 -3.63
C LEU A 136 -3.19 10.96 -4.98
N ALA A 137 -4.26 10.25 -5.36
CA ALA A 137 -4.79 10.28 -6.72
C ALA A 137 -5.85 11.36 -6.94
N LEU A 138 -6.67 11.68 -5.93
CA LEU A 138 -7.77 12.63 -6.08
C LEU A 138 -7.33 14.04 -6.50
N PRO A 139 -6.22 14.61 -5.96
CA PRO A 139 -5.67 15.88 -6.46
C PRO A 139 -5.25 15.85 -7.94
N LEU A 140 -5.07 14.66 -8.52
CA LEU A 140 -4.63 14.46 -9.89
C LEU A 140 -5.79 14.14 -10.85
N TRP A 141 -7.04 14.17 -10.39
CA TRP A 141 -8.23 13.68 -11.11
C TRP A 141 -8.27 14.02 -12.61
N SER A 142 -8.04 15.29 -12.95
CA SER A 142 -8.10 15.79 -14.34
C SER A 142 -7.06 15.18 -15.26
N ALA A 143 -5.93 14.70 -14.72
CA ALA A 143 -4.85 14.09 -15.48
C ALA A 143 -4.86 12.55 -15.42
N LEU A 144 -5.78 11.95 -14.64
CA LEU A 144 -5.89 10.50 -14.55
C LEU A 144 -6.57 9.91 -15.81
N PRO A 145 -6.07 8.76 -16.32
CA PRO A 145 -6.77 7.97 -17.33
C PRO A 145 -8.13 7.46 -16.83
N PRO A 146 -9.09 7.18 -17.74
CA PRO A 146 -10.42 6.71 -17.35
C PRO A 146 -10.43 5.48 -16.44
N ASP A 147 -9.52 4.53 -16.65
CA ASP A 147 -9.43 3.30 -15.85
C ASP A 147 -9.05 3.59 -14.40
N ILE A 148 -8.12 4.53 -14.21
CA ILE A 148 -7.63 4.96 -12.91
C ILE A 148 -8.69 5.81 -12.20
N ARG A 149 -9.47 6.60 -12.94
CA ARG A 149 -10.65 7.30 -12.39
C ARG A 149 -11.69 6.30 -11.87
N ARG A 150 -12.03 5.25 -12.63
CA ARG A 150 -12.98 4.20 -12.21
C ARG A 150 -12.51 3.49 -10.93
N MET A 151 -11.22 3.14 -10.89
CA MET A 151 -10.56 2.58 -9.73
C MET A 151 -10.66 3.51 -8.50
N LEU A 152 -10.35 4.79 -8.67
CA LEU A 152 -10.43 5.78 -7.60
C LEU A 152 -11.87 5.97 -7.07
N ILE A 153 -12.87 5.92 -7.94
CA ILE A 153 -14.28 5.90 -7.53
C ILE A 153 -14.56 4.66 -6.68
N SER A 154 -14.06 3.49 -7.09
CA SER A 154 -14.17 2.25 -6.30
C SER A 154 -13.52 2.37 -4.92
N ASP A 155 -12.33 2.97 -4.84
CA ASP A 155 -11.65 3.21 -3.55
C ASP A 155 -12.46 4.14 -2.65
N LEU A 156 -13.01 5.23 -3.21
CA LEU A 156 -13.84 6.19 -2.47
C LEU A 156 -15.11 5.53 -1.90
N ILE A 157 -15.88 4.82 -2.73
CA ILE A 157 -17.13 4.19 -2.32
C ILE A 157 -16.91 2.94 -1.46
N GLY A 158 -15.78 2.25 -1.64
CA GLY A 158 -15.41 1.06 -0.88
C GLY A 158 -14.89 1.36 0.53
N GLY A 159 -14.99 2.60 0.98
CA GLY A 159 -14.63 3.03 2.33
C GLY A 159 -13.29 3.72 2.44
N GLY A 160 -12.54 3.91 1.35
CA GLY A 160 -11.25 4.61 1.35
C GLY A 160 -11.32 6.00 1.95
N TRP A 161 -12.46 6.71 1.78
CA TRP A 161 -12.68 8.00 2.44
C TRP A 161 -12.57 7.91 3.98
N GLY A 162 -13.12 6.86 4.60
CA GLY A 162 -13.08 6.67 6.04
C GLY A 162 -11.69 6.31 6.58
N TYR A 163 -10.77 5.90 5.72
CA TYR A 163 -9.37 5.59 6.06
C TYR A 163 -8.41 6.76 5.85
N LEU A 164 -8.89 7.88 5.32
CA LEU A 164 -8.10 9.11 5.30
C LEU A 164 -7.93 9.63 6.72
N ASP A 165 -6.74 10.17 7.00
CA ASP A 165 -6.48 10.90 8.22
C ASP A 165 -7.27 12.23 8.25
N GLN A 166 -7.40 12.81 9.44
CA GLN A 166 -8.15 14.06 9.62
C GLN A 166 -7.62 15.21 8.73
N PRO A 167 -6.29 15.38 8.56
CA PRO A 167 -5.74 16.33 7.58
C PRO A 167 -6.21 16.04 6.15
N GLY A 168 -6.17 14.79 5.69
CA GLY A 168 -6.62 14.40 4.35
C GLY A 168 -8.10 14.69 4.12
N GLN A 169 -8.97 14.34 5.07
CA GLN A 169 -10.41 14.62 4.99
C GLN A 169 -10.71 16.12 4.91
N THR A 170 -9.86 16.96 5.53
CA THR A 170 -10.02 18.42 5.50
C THR A 170 -9.41 19.05 4.25
N ALA A 171 -8.26 18.56 3.80
CA ALA A 171 -7.50 19.14 2.70
C ALA A 171 -8.08 18.80 1.32
N LEU A 172 -8.58 17.57 1.12
CA LEU A 172 -9.06 17.13 -0.19
C LEU A 172 -10.25 17.95 -0.72
N PRO A 173 -11.29 18.27 0.07
CA PRO A 173 -12.35 19.17 -0.38
C PRO A 173 -11.80 20.54 -0.79
N ALA A 174 -10.85 21.10 -0.03
CA ALA A 174 -10.22 22.38 -0.37
C ALA A 174 -9.44 22.32 -1.70
N VAL A 175 -8.71 21.24 -1.95
CA VAL A 175 -8.01 21.01 -3.23
C VAL A 175 -8.99 20.88 -4.40
N LEU A 176 -10.13 20.20 -4.20
CA LEU A 176 -11.16 20.09 -5.25
C LEU A 176 -11.85 21.44 -5.52
N ARG A 177 -12.01 22.30 -4.51
CA ARG A 177 -12.51 23.68 -4.72
C ARG A 177 -11.60 24.51 -5.63
N LEU A 178 -10.30 24.23 -5.65
CA LEU A 178 -9.33 24.86 -6.55
C LEU A 178 -9.27 24.20 -7.93
N SER A 179 -9.88 23.02 -8.09
CA SER A 179 -9.95 22.32 -9.38
C SER A 179 -10.96 22.98 -10.31
N ARG A 180 -10.79 22.78 -11.63
CA ARG A 180 -11.73 23.26 -12.66
C ARG A 180 -13.13 22.69 -12.43
N GLU A 181 -14.17 23.48 -12.70
CA GLU A 181 -15.56 23.03 -12.54
C GLU A 181 -15.87 21.79 -13.38
N GLU A 182 -15.29 21.68 -14.58
CA GLU A 182 -15.42 20.48 -15.43
C GLU A 182 -14.93 19.21 -14.70
N SER A 183 -13.77 19.26 -14.06
CA SER A 183 -13.22 18.14 -13.28
C SER A 183 -14.13 17.77 -12.11
N ARG A 184 -14.65 18.78 -11.40
CA ARG A 184 -15.58 18.57 -10.28
C ARG A 184 -16.90 17.96 -10.75
N ALA A 185 -17.45 18.45 -11.85
CA ALA A 185 -18.68 17.96 -12.44
C ALA A 185 -18.53 16.52 -12.94
N GLU A 186 -17.39 16.18 -13.53
CA GLU A 186 -17.08 14.81 -13.93
C GLU A 186 -16.98 13.87 -12.73
N LEU A 187 -16.26 14.27 -11.67
CA LEU A 187 -16.14 13.51 -10.43
C LEU A 187 -17.52 13.32 -9.76
N ARG A 188 -18.31 14.38 -9.66
CA ARG A 188 -19.69 14.36 -9.15
C ARG A 188 -20.53 13.37 -9.94
N ALA A 189 -20.54 13.46 -11.27
CA ALA A 189 -21.30 12.56 -12.14
C ALA A 189 -20.83 11.09 -12.04
N ALA A 190 -19.52 10.86 -11.83
CA ALA A 190 -19.00 9.53 -11.59
C ALA A 190 -19.47 8.95 -10.24
N LEU A 191 -19.46 9.74 -9.18
CA LEU A 191 -19.95 9.33 -7.86
C LEU A 191 -21.47 9.14 -7.84
N SER A 192 -22.25 10.03 -8.46
CA SER A 192 -23.72 9.89 -8.49
C SER A 192 -24.20 8.60 -9.15
N ARG A 193 -23.43 8.05 -10.10
CA ARG A 193 -23.73 6.74 -10.72
C ARG A 193 -23.63 5.56 -9.73
N ALA A 194 -22.95 5.73 -8.60
CA ALA A 194 -22.84 4.73 -7.56
C ALA A 194 -24.00 4.76 -6.54
N GLY A 195 -24.98 5.66 -6.70
CA GLY A 195 -26.14 5.76 -5.81
C GLY A 195 -25.81 6.38 -4.44
N GLU A 196 -26.48 5.91 -3.38
CA GLU A 196 -26.33 6.44 -2.01
C GLU A 196 -24.88 6.47 -1.49
N PRO A 197 -24.05 5.42 -1.67
CA PRO A 197 -22.64 5.47 -1.29
C PRO A 197 -21.89 6.63 -1.96
N GLY A 198 -22.14 6.86 -3.25
CA GLY A 198 -21.56 7.97 -3.99
C GLY A 198 -22.07 9.33 -3.53
N ALA A 199 -23.37 9.45 -3.22
CA ALA A 199 -23.97 10.68 -2.70
C ALA A 199 -23.37 11.09 -1.35
N ALA A 200 -23.04 10.13 -0.48
CA ALA A 200 -22.34 10.40 0.77
C ALA A 200 -20.95 11.02 0.54
N ILE A 201 -20.20 10.50 -0.43
CA ILE A 201 -18.88 11.02 -0.81
C ILE A 201 -18.99 12.41 -1.46
N VAL A 202 -19.99 12.64 -2.33
CA VAL A 202 -20.25 13.96 -2.94
C VAL A 202 -20.44 15.04 -1.87
N ARG A 203 -21.22 14.74 -0.83
CA ARG A 203 -21.41 15.64 0.32
C ARG A 203 -20.12 15.85 1.10
N ALA A 204 -19.38 14.77 1.38
CA ALA A 204 -18.13 14.83 2.13
C ALA A 204 -17.04 15.65 1.41
N LEU A 205 -17.03 15.61 0.08
CA LEU A 205 -16.10 16.37 -0.76
C LEU A 205 -16.59 17.79 -1.09
N ASP A 206 -17.76 18.21 -0.58
CA ASP A 206 -18.39 19.50 -0.88
C ASP A 206 -18.55 19.76 -2.39
N LEU A 207 -18.91 18.71 -3.13
CA LEU A 207 -19.10 18.81 -4.57
C LEU A 207 -20.48 19.36 -4.94
N ASP A 208 -21.43 19.45 -4.01
CA ASP A 208 -22.78 19.97 -4.26
C ASP A 208 -22.84 21.50 -4.40
N ALA A 209 -21.78 22.20 -4.01
CA ALA A 209 -21.64 23.64 -4.17
C ALA A 209 -21.43 24.02 -5.64
N SER A 210 -22.48 23.94 -6.45
CA SER A 210 -22.53 24.61 -7.75
C SER A 210 -22.43 26.12 -7.49
N GLY A 211 -21.37 26.75 -8.01
CA GLY A 211 -20.96 28.11 -7.70
C GLY A 211 -22.10 29.12 -7.57
N SER A 212 -22.29 29.60 -6.35
CA SER A 212 -22.74 30.97 -6.07
C SER A 212 -21.50 31.80 -5.75
N ASN A 213 -20.77 32.20 -6.79
CA ASN A 213 -19.79 33.28 -6.77
C ASN A 213 -19.86 34.00 -8.12
#